data_AF-A0A1B1BPI9-F1
#
_entry.id   AF-A0A1B1BPI9-F1
#
_cell.length_a   1.000
_cell.length_b   1.000
_cell.length_c   1.000
_cell.angle_alpha   90.00
_cell.angle_beta   90.00
_cell.angle_gamma   90.00
#
_symmetry.space_group_name_H-M   'P 1'
#
loop_
_entity.id
_entity.type
_entity.pdbx_description
1 polymer ?
#
loop_
_entity_poly.entity_id
_entity_poly.type
_entity_poly.pdbx_seq_one_letter_code
_entity_poly.pdbx_strand_id
1 'polypeptide(L)'
;MDSTHAASSNHRHPDGWNTVPVPERVAQRAITRVVKQEDGCWISTYSIGTHGYAQVGWQDGGVRGLVLAHKAAWVAVNGQVPMAMTLDHTCKVRPCVNPAHLRLLPNIENARRNQGDDFPMGGCRHGHPNSDLMRMARRTKSGERRWGVTCRQCMKDSQARWTAANPNGHRDAQLRYAEKKRKAA
;
A
#
# COMPACT_ATOMS: atom_id res chain seq x y z
N MET A 1 -2.37 39.62 -30.05
CA MET A 1 -2.62 39.16 -28.66
C MET A 1 -2.66 37.64 -28.72
N ASP A 2 -1.49 37.03 -28.86
CA ASP A 2 -1.35 35.58 -29.00
C ASP A 2 -1.06 34.98 -27.63
N SER A 3 -2.08 34.40 -27.01
CA SER A 3 -1.96 33.66 -25.76
C SER A 3 -1.75 32.18 -26.09
N THR A 4 -0.51 31.81 -26.38
CA THR A 4 -0.11 30.40 -26.50
C THR A 4 -0.21 29.73 -25.13
N HIS A 5 -1.27 28.95 -24.94
CA HIS A 5 -1.41 28.05 -23.80
C HIS A 5 -0.31 26.97 -23.88
N ALA A 6 0.72 27.10 -23.06
CA ALA A 6 1.70 26.05 -22.84
C ALA A 6 1.01 24.86 -22.15
N ALA A 7 0.70 23.82 -22.92
CA ALA A 7 0.17 22.57 -22.42
C ALA A 7 1.13 22.00 -21.35
N SER A 8 0.65 21.92 -20.10
CA SER A 8 1.29 21.12 -19.05
C SER A 8 1.19 19.64 -19.44
N SER A 9 2.12 19.17 -20.25
CA SER A 9 2.25 17.76 -20.55
C SER A 9 2.73 17.03 -19.29
N ASN A 10 1.76 16.43 -18.61
CA ASN A 10 1.95 15.50 -17.52
C ASN A 10 2.53 14.21 -18.12
N HIS A 11 3.83 14.21 -18.43
CA HIS A 11 4.54 13.06 -19.00
C HIS A 11 4.59 11.96 -17.95
N ARG A 12 3.56 11.11 -17.94
CA ARG A 12 3.54 9.85 -17.20
C ARG A 12 4.55 8.93 -17.87
N HIS A 13 5.66 8.65 -17.19
CA HIS A 13 6.61 7.63 -17.64
C HIS A 13 5.86 6.30 -17.85
N PRO A 14 6.09 5.58 -18.96
CA PRO A 14 5.35 4.36 -19.31
C PRO A 14 5.44 3.27 -18.22
N ASP A 15 6.49 3.27 -17.42
CA ASP A 15 6.78 2.23 -16.42
C ASP A 15 6.28 2.60 -14.99
N GLY A 16 5.54 3.71 -14.86
CA GLY A 16 4.97 4.19 -13.59
C GLY A 16 5.94 4.99 -12.72
N TRP A 17 5.42 5.65 -11.68
CA TRP A 17 6.16 6.55 -10.77
C TRP A 17 7.31 5.88 -9.98
N ASN A 18 7.47 4.57 -10.11
CA ASN A 18 8.41 3.80 -9.31
C ASN A 18 9.75 3.50 -9.98
N THR A 19 9.89 3.75 -11.29
CA THR A 19 11.06 3.36 -12.09
C THR A 19 12.04 4.47 -12.39
N VAL A 20 11.68 5.74 -12.21
CA VAL A 20 12.64 6.85 -12.37
C VAL A 20 13.63 6.79 -11.21
N PRO A 21 14.94 6.60 -11.46
CA PRO A 21 15.96 6.62 -10.42
C PRO A 21 15.92 7.97 -9.71
N VAL A 22 15.91 7.96 -8.37
CA VAL A 22 16.00 9.20 -7.61
C VAL A 22 17.44 9.71 -7.71
N PRO A 23 17.69 10.92 -8.24
CA PRO A 23 19.05 11.45 -8.31
C PRO A 23 19.64 11.64 -6.91
N GLU A 24 20.96 11.43 -6.77
CA GLU A 24 21.66 11.52 -5.48
C GLU A 24 21.42 12.87 -4.78
N ARG A 25 21.49 13.98 -5.55
CA ARG A 25 21.20 15.33 -5.05
C ARG A 25 19.78 15.47 -4.46
N VAL A 26 18.81 14.69 -4.95
CA VAL A 26 17.42 14.71 -4.46
C VAL A 26 17.30 13.84 -3.22
N ALA A 27 17.97 12.69 -3.20
CA ALA A 27 18.07 11.81 -2.06
C ALA A 27 18.67 12.54 -0.84
N GLN A 28 19.81 13.22 -1.04
CA GLN A 28 20.48 13.98 0.03
C GLN A 28 19.62 15.13 0.59
N ARG A 29 18.86 15.81 -0.27
CA ARG A 29 17.91 16.85 0.14
C ARG A 29 16.79 16.31 1.03
N ALA A 30 16.37 15.07 0.82
CA ALA A 30 15.29 14.45 1.59
C ALA A 30 15.65 14.23 3.07
N ILE A 31 16.92 13.92 3.38
CA ILE A 31 17.38 13.69 4.76
C ILE A 31 17.85 14.96 5.48
N THR A 32 18.06 16.07 4.76
CA THR A 32 18.58 17.32 5.32
C THR A 32 17.49 18.34 5.66
N ARG A 33 16.37 18.35 4.91
CA ARG A 33 15.25 19.26 5.17
C ARG A 33 14.20 18.62 6.07
N VAL A 34 14.59 18.48 7.34
CA VAL A 34 13.79 17.77 8.34
C VAL A 34 13.76 18.51 9.68
N VAL A 35 12.68 18.31 10.43
CA VAL A 35 12.60 18.63 11.85
C VAL A 35 12.70 17.31 12.62
N LYS A 36 13.74 17.16 13.44
CA LYS A 36 13.93 15.97 14.29
C LYS A 36 13.02 16.06 15.50
N GLN A 37 12.32 14.97 15.79
CA GLN A 37 11.41 14.83 16.92
C GLN A 37 12.05 13.99 18.02
N GLU A 38 11.52 14.08 19.24
CA GLU A 38 12.02 13.32 20.41
C GLU A 38 11.82 11.80 20.25
N ASP A 39 10.80 11.38 19.50
CA ASP A 39 10.54 9.98 19.16
C ASP A 39 11.49 9.41 18.08
N GLY A 40 12.49 10.20 17.67
CA GLY A 40 13.46 9.83 16.63
C GLY A 40 12.94 10.02 15.20
N CYS A 41 11.69 10.45 14.99
CA CYS A 41 11.19 10.75 13.66
C CYS A 41 11.88 11.97 13.06
N TRP A 42 12.16 11.90 11.76
CA TRP A 42 12.64 13.04 10.98
C TRP A 42 11.49 13.52 10.11
N ILE A 43 10.78 14.56 10.55
CA ILE A 43 9.60 15.06 9.85
C ILE A 43 10.04 15.94 8.69
N SER A 44 9.64 15.55 7.48
CA SER A 44 9.97 16.30 6.27
C SER A 44 9.35 17.70 6.28
N THR A 45 10.10 18.72 5.85
CA THR A 45 9.57 20.08 5.64
C THR A 45 9.04 20.31 4.22
N TYR A 46 8.95 19.26 3.40
CA TYR A 46 8.43 19.33 2.04
C TYR A 46 6.90 19.30 2.02
N SER A 47 6.31 19.59 0.86
CA SER A 47 4.85 19.57 0.70
C SER A 47 4.29 18.18 0.98
N ILE A 48 3.18 18.15 1.72
CA ILE A 48 2.45 16.95 2.06
C ILE A 48 1.29 16.80 1.07
N GLY A 49 1.22 15.67 0.39
CA GLY A 49 0.10 15.36 -0.50
C GLY A 49 -1.19 15.09 0.27
N THR A 50 -2.33 15.02 -0.42
CA THR A 50 -3.64 14.67 0.19
C THR A 50 -3.65 13.28 0.84
N HIS A 51 -2.74 12.41 0.41
CA HIS A 51 -2.47 11.12 1.03
C HIS A 51 -1.55 11.21 2.26
N GLY A 52 -1.23 12.38 2.80
CA GLY A 52 -0.46 12.55 4.04
C GLY A 52 1.04 12.20 3.97
N TYR A 53 1.57 11.76 2.84
CA TYR A 53 3.02 11.59 2.66
C TYR A 53 3.65 12.88 2.10
N ALA A 54 4.84 13.21 2.61
CA ALA A 54 5.67 14.28 2.05
C ALA A 54 6.22 13.89 0.67
N GLN A 55 6.42 14.88 -0.20
CA GLN A 55 6.87 14.69 -1.59
C GLN A 55 8.03 15.61 -1.95
N VAL A 56 9.03 15.10 -2.66
CA VAL A 56 10.17 15.88 -3.14
C VAL A 56 10.13 15.92 -4.66
N GLY A 57 10.07 17.14 -5.19
CA GLY A 57 10.17 17.41 -6.62
C GLY A 57 11.58 17.84 -7.05
N TRP A 58 11.89 17.60 -8.31
CA TRP A 58 13.08 18.12 -8.96
C TRP A 58 12.84 18.36 -10.46
N GLN A 59 13.77 19.08 -11.08
CA GLN A 59 13.80 19.28 -12.52
C GLN A 59 15.21 19.00 -13.03
N ASP A 60 15.32 18.27 -14.14
CA ASP A 60 16.57 17.98 -14.86
C ASP A 60 16.29 18.03 -16.37
N GLY A 61 17.07 18.80 -17.13
CA GLY A 61 16.95 18.86 -18.60
C GLY A 61 15.54 19.22 -19.09
N GLY A 62 14.79 20.04 -18.35
CA GLY A 62 13.39 20.39 -18.66
C GLY A 62 12.35 19.38 -18.17
N VAL A 63 12.74 18.19 -17.74
CA VAL A 63 11.85 17.15 -17.22
C VAL A 63 11.63 17.35 -15.72
N ARG A 64 10.36 17.30 -15.27
CA ARG A 64 10.00 17.36 -13.85
C ARG A 64 9.85 15.96 -13.26
N GLY A 65 10.52 15.70 -12.14
CA GLY A 65 10.37 14.48 -11.34
C GLY A 65 9.69 14.77 -10.00
N LEU A 66 8.93 13.80 -9.50
CA LEU A 66 8.28 13.86 -8.19
C LEU A 66 8.32 12.47 -7.55
N VAL A 67 8.74 12.41 -6.29
CA VAL A 67 8.82 11.16 -5.52
C VAL A 67 8.36 11.38 -4.07
N LEU A 68 7.98 10.30 -3.39
CA LEU A 68 7.73 10.36 -1.94
C LEU A 68 9.04 10.64 -1.19
N ALA A 69 9.01 11.56 -0.23
CA ALA A 69 10.21 12.02 0.46
C ALA A 69 10.93 10.89 1.21
N HIS A 70 10.19 9.97 1.83
CA HIS A 70 10.78 8.81 2.51
C HIS A 70 11.48 7.85 1.54
N LYS A 71 11.01 7.74 0.29
CA LYS A 71 11.69 6.95 -0.75
C LYS A 71 13.00 7.61 -1.15
N ALA A 72 13.02 8.93 -1.34
CA ALA A 72 14.26 9.65 -1.58
C ALA A 72 15.25 9.52 -0.41
N ALA A 73 14.76 9.60 0.84
CA ALA A 73 15.60 9.40 2.01
C ALA A 73 16.16 7.98 2.14
N TRP A 74 15.39 6.96 1.78
CA TRP A 74 15.89 5.58 1.68
C TRP A 74 17.06 5.49 0.70
N VAL A 75 16.92 6.12 -0.48
CA VAL A 75 17.96 6.11 -1.53
C VAL A 75 19.27 6.70 -1.03
N ALA A 76 19.23 7.76 -0.22
CA ALA A 76 20.44 8.42 0.29
C ALA A 76 21.33 7.52 1.15
N VAL A 77 20.76 6.46 1.73
CA VAL A 77 21.47 5.57 2.66
C VAL A 77 21.63 4.15 2.11
N ASN A 78 20.62 3.65 1.39
CA ASN A 78 20.53 2.25 0.97
C ASN A 78 20.56 2.06 -0.56
N GLY A 79 20.51 3.16 -1.33
CA GLY A 79 20.39 3.10 -2.78
C GLY A 79 18.96 2.88 -3.30
N GLN A 80 18.85 2.67 -4.61
CA GLN A 80 17.54 2.62 -5.29
C GLN A 80 16.64 1.50 -4.77
N VAL A 81 15.35 1.79 -4.63
CA VAL A 81 14.34 0.78 -4.24
C VAL A 81 14.14 -0.19 -5.40
N PRO A 82 14.32 -1.51 -5.20
CA PRO A 82 14.12 -2.50 -6.26
C PRO A 82 12.69 -2.50 -6.81
N MET A 83 12.53 -2.97 -8.05
CA MET A 83 11.20 -3.18 -8.63
C MET A 83 10.36 -4.13 -7.77
N ALA A 84 9.05 -3.90 -7.74
CA ALA A 84 8.06 -4.66 -6.96
C ALA A 84 8.25 -4.62 -5.42
N MET A 85 9.17 -3.80 -4.92
CA MET A 85 9.30 -3.48 -3.50
C MET A 85 8.68 -2.12 -3.17
N THR A 86 8.34 -1.96 -1.90
CA THR A 86 7.78 -0.72 -1.35
C THR A 86 8.31 -0.51 0.06
N LEU A 87 8.18 0.71 0.56
CA LEU A 87 8.63 1.10 1.88
C LEU A 87 7.44 1.24 2.82
N ASP A 88 7.56 0.66 4.01
CA ASP A 88 6.60 0.84 5.09
C ASP A 88 7.26 1.56 6.28
N HIS A 89 6.49 2.45 6.90
CA HIS A 89 6.90 3.14 8.12
C HIS A 89 6.67 2.23 9.32
N THR A 90 7.74 1.86 10.02
CA THR A 90 7.62 1.18 11.31
C THR A 90 7.05 2.11 12.39
N CYS A 91 7.37 3.40 12.31
CA CYS A 91 6.84 4.45 13.19
C CYS A 91 5.39 4.86 12.90
N LYS A 92 4.80 4.44 11.78
CA LYS A 92 3.44 4.84 11.32
C LYS A 92 3.20 6.35 11.14
N VAL A 93 4.26 7.16 11.15
CA VAL A 93 4.23 8.60 10.88
C VAL A 93 4.54 8.87 9.40
N ARG A 94 3.51 9.16 8.60
CA ARG A 94 3.61 9.30 7.13
C ARG A 94 4.59 10.40 6.66
N PRO A 95 4.73 11.55 7.33
CA PRO A 95 5.73 12.57 6.97
C PRO A 95 7.16 12.23 7.38
N CYS A 96 7.38 11.15 8.13
CA CYS A 96 8.72 10.76 8.58
C CYS A 96 9.57 10.26 7.40
N VAL A 97 10.83 10.70 7.36
CA VAL A 97 11.82 10.32 6.34
C VAL A 97 13.08 9.71 6.95
N ASN A 98 13.09 9.40 8.25
CA ASN A 98 14.21 8.73 8.89
C ASN A 98 14.39 7.33 8.27
N PRO A 99 15.52 7.03 7.58
CA PRO A 99 15.73 5.72 6.95
C PRO A 99 15.68 4.55 7.94
N ALA A 100 16.04 4.76 9.21
CA ALA A 100 15.95 3.74 10.26
C ALA A 100 14.50 3.38 10.64
N HIS A 101 13.52 4.24 10.31
CA HIS A 101 12.09 3.99 10.54
C HIS A 101 11.39 3.42 9.31
N LEU A 102 12.14 3.06 8.27
CA LEU A 102 11.64 2.47 7.04
C LEU A 102 12.05 1.01 6.95
N ARG A 103 11.15 0.18 6.44
CA ARG A 103 11.45 -1.20 6.06
C ARG A 103 11.06 -1.45 4.61
N LEU A 104 11.90 -2.21 3.92
CA LEU A 104 11.63 -2.66 2.56
C LEU A 104 10.74 -3.90 2.60
N LEU A 105 9.63 -3.87 1.88
CA LEU A 105 8.67 -4.98 1.81
C LEU A 105 8.28 -5.28 0.36
N PRO A 106 7.96 -6.55 0.03
CA PRO A 106 7.23 -6.87 -1.18
C PRO A 106 5.88 -6.13 -1.21
N ASN A 107 5.45 -5.67 -2.39
CA ASN A 107 4.17 -4.96 -2.55
C ASN A 107 2.98 -5.71 -1.94
N ILE A 108 2.96 -7.05 -2.07
CA ILE A 108 1.91 -7.89 -1.50
C ILE A 108 1.91 -7.89 0.03
N GLU A 109 3.08 -7.85 0.67
CA GLU A 109 3.19 -7.82 2.13
C GLU A 109 2.77 -6.46 2.67
N ASN A 110 3.18 -5.37 2.02
CA ASN A 110 2.76 -4.02 2.42
C ASN A 110 1.25 -3.83 2.23
N ALA A 111 0.69 -4.26 1.10
CA ALA A 111 -0.74 -4.15 0.82
C ALA A 111 -1.63 -4.96 1.77
N ARG A 112 -1.06 -5.95 2.47
CA ARG A 112 -1.76 -6.71 3.52
C ARG A 112 -1.71 -6.03 4.89
N ARG A 113 -0.81 -5.07 5.09
CA ARG A 113 -0.59 -4.30 6.33
C ARG A 113 -1.33 -2.96 6.31
N ASN A 114 -2.62 -3.01 5.97
CA ASN A 114 -3.47 -1.82 5.97
C ASN A 114 -3.91 -1.45 7.39
N GLN A 115 -4.28 -0.19 7.60
CA GLN A 115 -4.87 0.31 8.86
C GLN A 115 -3.96 0.24 10.10
N GLY A 116 -2.64 0.17 9.91
CA GLY A 116 -1.69 0.17 11.02
C GLY A 116 -1.39 -1.21 11.60
N ASP A 117 -1.96 -2.28 11.02
CA ASP A 117 -1.61 -3.65 11.40
C ASP A 117 -0.14 -3.93 11.08
N ASP A 118 0.67 -4.21 12.09
CA ASP A 118 2.03 -4.71 11.94
C ASP A 118 2.14 -6.13 12.50
N PHE A 119 2.13 -7.11 11.60
CA PHE A 119 2.26 -8.53 11.95
C PHE A 119 3.54 -9.11 11.34
N PRO A 120 4.10 -10.20 11.92
CA PRO A 120 5.33 -10.82 11.43
C PRO A 120 5.29 -11.14 9.94
N MET A 121 6.44 -11.00 9.27
CA MET A 121 6.58 -11.44 7.87
C MET A 121 6.39 -12.95 7.76
N GLY A 122 5.90 -13.40 6.60
CA GLY A 122 5.65 -14.82 6.35
C GLY A 122 4.34 -15.36 6.92
N GLY A 123 3.53 -14.52 7.58
CA GLY A 123 2.21 -14.90 8.08
C GLY A 123 1.12 -13.87 7.80
N CYS A 124 -0.11 -14.15 8.24
CA CYS A 124 -1.22 -13.20 8.26
C CYS A 124 -1.41 -12.59 9.65
N ARG A 125 -2.31 -11.59 9.78
CA ARG A 125 -2.60 -10.88 11.03
C ARG A 125 -3.05 -11.77 12.22
N HIS A 126 -3.46 -13.01 11.94
CA HIS A 126 -3.84 -14.00 12.97
C HIS A 126 -2.76 -15.09 13.17
N GLY A 127 -1.55 -14.91 12.61
CA GLY A 127 -0.44 -15.84 12.79
C GLY A 127 -0.39 -17.03 11.83
N HIS A 128 -1.35 -17.19 10.92
CA HIS A 128 -1.30 -18.29 9.93
C HIS A 128 -0.23 -18.05 8.87
N PRO A 129 0.47 -19.10 8.42
CA PRO A 129 1.55 -18.98 7.44
C PRO A 129 1.07 -18.46 6.08
N ASN A 130 1.97 -17.85 5.32
CA ASN A 130 1.69 -17.36 3.99
C ASN A 130 1.28 -18.47 3.00
N SER A 131 1.58 -19.74 3.30
CA SER A 131 1.10 -20.90 2.52
C SER A 131 -0.44 -21.04 2.55
N ASP A 132 -1.10 -20.47 3.56
CA ASP A 132 -2.56 -20.42 3.63
C ASP A 132 -3.17 -19.26 2.84
N LEU A 133 -2.35 -18.42 2.21
CA LEU A 133 -2.85 -17.34 1.37
C LEU A 133 -3.40 -17.89 0.05
N MET A 134 -4.56 -17.38 -0.32
CA MET A 134 -5.22 -17.67 -1.57
C MET A 134 -5.67 -16.39 -2.24
N ARG A 135 -5.53 -16.36 -3.57
CA ARG A 135 -6.11 -15.32 -4.41
C ARG A 135 -7.60 -15.64 -4.60
N MET A 136 -8.45 -14.75 -4.13
CA MET A 136 -9.89 -14.93 -4.14
C MET A 136 -10.55 -13.70 -4.74
N ALA A 137 -11.54 -13.93 -5.60
CA ALA A 137 -12.41 -12.86 -6.07
C ALA A 137 -13.54 -12.66 -5.08
N ARG A 138 -13.74 -11.42 -4.64
CA ARG A 138 -14.89 -11.00 -3.84
C ARG A 138 -15.78 -10.10 -4.69
N ARG A 139 -17.09 -10.25 -4.55
CA ARG A 139 -18.03 -9.29 -5.15
C ARG A 139 -18.15 -8.08 -4.24
N THR A 140 -18.07 -6.88 -4.80
CA THR A 140 -18.36 -5.64 -4.11
C THR A 140 -19.87 -5.52 -3.87
N LYS A 141 -20.29 -4.52 -3.08
CA LYS A 141 -21.72 -4.20 -2.89
C LYS A 141 -22.43 -3.85 -4.21
N SER A 142 -21.70 -3.29 -5.18
CA SER A 142 -22.19 -2.99 -6.53
C SER A 142 -22.20 -4.21 -7.47
N GLY A 143 -21.80 -5.40 -6.99
CA GLY A 143 -21.77 -6.63 -7.77
C GLY A 143 -20.49 -6.85 -8.59
N GLU A 144 -19.60 -5.85 -8.64
CA GLU A 144 -18.31 -5.89 -9.34
C GLU A 144 -17.37 -6.93 -8.73
N ARG A 145 -16.61 -7.63 -9.57
CA ARG A 145 -15.63 -8.62 -9.13
C ARG A 145 -14.29 -7.93 -8.80
N ARG A 146 -13.91 -7.93 -7.52
CA ARG A 146 -12.59 -7.44 -7.06
C ARG A 146 -11.70 -8.61 -6.64
N TRP A 147 -10.49 -8.66 -7.19
CA TRP A 147 -9.48 -9.64 -6.78
C TRP A 147 -8.74 -9.18 -5.53
N GLY A 148 -8.53 -10.09 -4.59
CA GLY A 148 -7.76 -9.84 -3.38
C GLY A 148 -7.08 -11.10 -2.86
N VAL A 149 -6.22 -10.93 -1.87
CA VAL A 149 -5.55 -12.02 -1.17
C VAL A 149 -6.27 -12.25 0.16
N THR A 150 -6.54 -13.51 0.48
CA THR A 150 -7.22 -13.91 1.71
C THR A 150 -6.51 -15.09 2.33
N CYS A 151 -6.48 -15.18 3.65
CA CYS A 151 -6.01 -16.37 4.35
C CYS A 151 -7.15 -17.40 4.48
N ARG A 152 -6.91 -18.62 3.99
CA ARG A 152 -7.85 -19.74 4.06
C ARG A 152 -8.25 -20.07 5.50
N GLN A 153 -7.27 -20.09 6.41
CA GLN A 153 -7.53 -20.41 7.80
C GLN A 153 -8.39 -19.31 8.45
N CYS A 154 -8.08 -18.03 8.21
CA CYS A 154 -8.95 -16.93 8.66
C CYS A 154 -10.39 -17.04 8.13
N MET A 155 -10.59 -17.54 6.91
CA MET A 155 -11.95 -17.78 6.38
C MET A 155 -12.65 -18.91 7.14
N LYS A 156 -11.95 -20.01 7.42
CA LYS A 156 -12.49 -21.12 8.22
C LYS A 156 -12.88 -20.65 9.62
N ASP A 157 -11.99 -19.90 10.28
CA ASP A 157 -12.23 -19.38 11.62
C ASP A 157 -13.43 -18.42 11.64
N SER A 158 -13.53 -17.55 10.62
CA SER A 158 -14.69 -16.66 10.49
C SER A 158 -15.99 -17.43 10.27
N GLN A 159 -15.97 -18.50 9.45
CA GLN A 159 -17.14 -19.33 9.21
C GLN A 159 -17.55 -20.09 10.48
N ALA A 160 -16.58 -20.62 11.23
CA ALA A 160 -16.82 -21.28 12.51
C ALA A 160 -17.46 -20.32 13.52
N ARG A 161 -16.95 -19.08 13.64
CA ARG A 161 -17.56 -18.05 14.50
C ARG A 161 -18.99 -17.72 14.08
N TRP A 162 -19.23 -17.55 12.78
CA TRP A 162 -20.56 -17.23 12.26
C TRP A 162 -21.56 -18.36 12.50
N THR A 163 -21.17 -19.60 12.26
CA THR A 163 -22.02 -20.79 12.48
C THR A 163 -22.33 -20.99 13.96
N ALA A 164 -21.35 -20.81 14.84
CA ALA A 164 -21.55 -20.85 16.29
C ALA A 164 -22.51 -19.76 16.77
N ALA A 165 -22.42 -18.54 16.22
CA ALA A 165 -23.31 -17.44 16.56
C ALA A 165 -24.70 -17.53 15.90
N ASN A 166 -24.84 -18.28 14.80
CA ASN A 166 -26.07 -18.39 14.01
C ASN A 166 -26.39 -19.85 13.65
N PRO A 167 -26.73 -20.71 14.64
CA PRO A 167 -26.93 -22.14 14.41
C PRO A 167 -28.05 -22.42 13.39
N ASN A 168 -29.10 -21.60 13.37
CA ASN A 168 -30.19 -21.73 12.39
C ASN A 168 -29.85 -21.09 11.03
N GLY A 169 -28.97 -20.09 10.99
CA GLY A 169 -28.65 -19.34 9.77
C GLY A 169 -28.01 -20.19 8.67
N HIS A 170 -27.19 -21.19 9.06
CA HIS A 170 -26.60 -22.14 8.11
C HIS A 170 -27.67 -23.04 7.47
N ARG A 171 -28.59 -23.56 8.28
CA ARG A 171 -29.72 -24.39 7.82
C ARG A 171 -30.62 -23.58 6.87
N ASP A 172 -30.95 -22.34 7.23
CA ASP A 172 -31.78 -21.46 6.41
C ASP A 172 -31.12 -21.10 5.08
N ALA A 173 -29.79 -20.95 5.05
CA ALA A 173 -29.05 -20.74 3.80
C ALA A 173 -29.10 -21.98 2.90
N GLN A 174 -28.93 -23.19 3.47
CA GLN A 174 -29.03 -24.45 2.72
C GLN A 174 -30.44 -24.65 2.13
N LEU A 175 -31.49 -24.39 2.91
CA LEU A 175 -32.87 -24.48 2.45
C LEU A 175 -33.15 -23.49 1.30
N ARG A 176 -32.72 -22.23 1.43
CA ARG A 176 -32.85 -21.21 0.37
C ARG A 176 -32.11 -21.60 -0.92
N TYR A 177 -30.93 -22.20 -0.80
CA TYR A 177 -30.17 -22.69 -1.95
C TYR A 177 -30.89 -23.85 -2.65
N ALA A 178 -31.40 -24.82 -1.90
CA ALA A 178 -32.16 -25.95 -2.43
C ALA A 178 -33.43 -25.49 -3.16
N GLU A 179 -34.15 -24.51 -2.59
CA GLU A 179 -35.34 -23.94 -3.22
C GLU A 179 -35.02 -23.21 -4.54
N LYS A 180 -33.95 -22.40 -4.58
CA LYS A 180 -33.47 -21.77 -5.82
C LYS A 180 -33.11 -22.79 -6.88
N LYS A 181 -32.39 -23.86 -6.49
CA LYS A 181 -31.98 -24.93 -7.43
C LYS A 181 -33.20 -25.66 -7.99
N ARG A 182 -34.21 -25.92 -7.17
CA ARG A 182 -35.48 -26.54 -7.61
C ARG A 182 -36.27 -25.65 -8.58
N LYS A 183 -36.28 -24.33 -8.37
CA LYS A 183 -36.97 -23.38 -9.28
C LYS A 183 -36.24 -23.15 -10.60
N ALA A 184 -34.97 -23.54 -10.69
CA ALA A 184 -34.14 -23.40 -11.89
C ALA A 184 -34.06 -24.71 -12.72
N ALA A 185 -34.68 -25.79 -12.24
CA ALA A 185 -34.84 -27.07 -12.93
C ALA A 185 -36.26 -27.16 -13.49
#